data_AF-A0AA39P652-F1
#
_entry.id   AF-A0AA39P652-F1
#
_cell.length_a   1.000
_cell.length_b   1.000
_cell.length_c   1.000
_cell.angle_alpha   90.00
_cell.angle_beta   90.00
_cell.angle_gamma   90.00
#
_symmetry.space_group_name_H-M   'P 1'
#
loop_
_entity.id
_entity.type
_entity.pdbx_description
1 polymer ?
#
loop_
_entity_poly.entity_id
_entity_poly.type
_entity_poly.pdbx_seq_one_letter_code
_entity_poly.pdbx_strand_id
1 'polypeptide(L)'
;MDTTSRHRKRSREPRTLSQSSFASAATQYLLSLLSKSLKPFAPQLVPLAVFIFLIPLALCLSGLAGWIVWKNVAVSWETPLFLQYGDGLAPYAESSLPQLVSQQPYDVLLHLVVPATESNLALGNFMASLRLSSDSNQTLAVVRRPAIVLPSRTFFFSGKPSTFNIDIPLLHSYTFGTAYANAYVQVGRH
;
A
#
# COMPACT_ATOMS: atom_id res chain seq x y z
N MET A 1 23.07 86.97 34.61
CA MET A 1 23.46 86.73 33.21
C MET A 1 24.34 85.48 33.24
N ASP A 2 23.74 84.31 33.07
CA ASP A 2 24.39 83.19 32.36
C ASP A 2 23.43 82.01 32.22
N THR A 3 23.21 81.66 30.96
CA THR A 3 22.31 80.62 30.48
C THR A 3 23.14 79.55 29.79
N THR A 4 23.41 78.42 30.44
CA THR A 4 23.76 77.18 29.73
C THR A 4 23.72 75.98 30.66
N SER A 5 22.83 75.02 30.41
CA SER A 5 23.06 73.62 30.83
C SER A 5 22.14 72.63 30.11
N ARG A 6 22.66 72.14 28.99
CA ARG A 6 22.64 70.76 28.49
C ARG A 6 21.44 69.85 28.83
N HIS A 7 20.65 69.62 27.78
CA HIS A 7 20.26 68.34 27.21
C HIS A 7 20.80 67.06 27.90
N ARG A 8 19.92 66.24 28.49
CA ARG A 8 20.16 64.80 28.71
C ARG A 8 18.86 64.00 28.49
N LYS A 9 18.72 63.48 27.27
CA LYS A 9 17.64 62.59 26.84
C LYS A 9 17.83 61.24 27.55
N ARG A 10 16.98 60.94 28.53
CA ARG A 10 17.00 59.65 29.24
C ARG A 10 16.03 58.72 28.52
N SER A 11 16.58 57.81 27.71
CA SER A 11 15.84 56.70 27.10
C SER A 11 15.21 55.86 28.22
N ARG A 12 13.88 55.75 28.25
CA ARG A 12 13.16 54.77 29.06
C ARG A 12 12.55 53.77 28.08
N GLU A 13 13.26 52.67 27.88
CA GLU A 13 12.67 51.44 27.35
C GLU A 13 11.75 50.78 28.41
N PRO A 14 10.79 49.96 27.95
CA PRO A 14 9.62 49.57 28.72
C PRO A 14 9.91 48.47 29.76
N ARG A 15 9.34 48.62 30.96
CA ARG A 15 9.31 47.56 31.97
C ARG A 15 8.19 46.57 31.62
N THR A 16 8.49 45.58 30.80
CA THR A 16 7.67 44.36 30.64
C THR A 16 8.15 43.29 31.62
N LEU A 17 7.92 43.50 32.92
CA LEU A 17 8.24 42.50 33.94
C LEU A 17 7.18 42.56 35.05
N SER A 18 6.03 41.91 34.84
CA SER A 18 5.13 41.53 35.96
C SER A 18 3.92 40.63 35.59
N GLN A 19 3.83 40.01 34.40
CA GLN A 19 2.64 39.17 34.08
C GLN A 19 2.86 37.66 34.27
N SER A 20 4.10 37.16 34.15
CA SER A 20 4.38 35.71 34.24
C SER A 20 4.35 35.15 35.66
N SER A 21 4.68 35.95 36.68
CA SER A 21 4.78 35.46 38.09
C SER A 21 3.43 35.32 38.80
N PHE A 22 2.40 36.06 38.38
CA PHE A 22 1.07 35.95 38.99
C PHE A 22 0.30 34.75 38.43
N ALA A 23 0.49 34.43 37.15
CA ALA A 23 -0.08 33.25 36.52
C ALA A 23 0.46 31.94 37.14
N SER A 24 1.75 31.88 37.46
CA SER A 24 2.38 30.73 38.13
C SER A 24 1.94 30.58 39.60
N ALA A 25 1.76 31.69 40.32
CA ALA A 25 1.28 31.64 41.70
C ALA A 25 -0.19 31.19 41.76
N ALA A 26 -1.06 31.75 40.92
CA ALA A 26 -2.47 31.38 40.86
C ALA A 26 -2.67 29.89 40.48
N THR A 27 -1.89 29.39 39.52
CA THR A 27 -1.90 27.96 39.17
C THR A 27 -1.42 27.07 40.31
N GLN A 28 -0.39 27.48 41.07
CA GLN A 28 0.07 26.74 42.25
C GLN A 28 -0.96 26.72 43.39
N TYR A 29 -1.67 27.82 43.64
CA TYR A 29 -2.74 27.86 44.63
C TYR A 29 -3.93 26.96 44.23
N LEU A 30 -4.35 27.01 42.98
CA LEU A 30 -5.41 26.15 42.45
C LEU A 30 -5.02 24.67 42.52
N LEU A 31 -3.79 24.30 42.15
CA LEU A 31 -3.27 22.93 42.30
C LEU A 31 -3.25 22.49 43.77
N SER A 32 -2.90 23.38 44.70
CA SER A 32 -2.88 23.07 46.13
C SER A 32 -4.27 22.87 46.73
N LEU A 33 -5.27 23.65 46.27
CA LEU A 33 -6.68 23.49 46.65
C LEU A 33 -7.28 22.21 46.07
N LEU A 34 -6.99 21.93 44.80
CA LEU A 34 -7.40 20.72 44.11
C LEU A 34 -6.84 19.47 44.81
N SER A 35 -5.54 19.46 45.11
CA SER A 35 -4.88 18.33 45.78
C SER A 35 -5.35 18.09 47.21
N LYS A 36 -5.72 19.14 47.95
CA LYS A 36 -6.30 19.02 49.30
C LYS A 36 -7.73 18.46 49.28
N SER A 37 -8.54 18.86 48.30
CA SER A 37 -9.91 18.35 48.12
C SER A 37 -9.96 16.92 47.56
N LEU A 38 -8.96 16.50 46.76
CA LEU A 38 -8.87 15.14 46.20
C LEU A 38 -8.21 14.12 47.14
N LYS A 39 -7.52 14.56 48.19
CA LYS A 39 -6.81 13.72 49.17
C LYS A 39 -7.66 12.59 49.80
N PRO A 40 -8.93 12.80 50.20
CA PRO A 40 -9.77 11.75 50.77
C PRO A 40 -10.34 10.75 49.73
N PHE A 41 -10.35 11.10 48.44
CA PHE A 41 -10.84 10.25 47.34
C PHE A 41 -9.71 9.61 46.52
N ALA A 42 -8.46 9.86 46.91
CA ALA A 42 -7.24 9.39 46.23
C ALA A 42 -7.20 7.88 45.93
N PRO A 43 -7.60 6.94 46.83
CA PRO A 43 -7.48 5.51 46.53
C PRO A 43 -8.45 5.04 45.43
N GLN A 44 -9.58 5.72 45.21
CA GLN A 44 -10.56 5.39 44.16
C GLN A 44 -10.33 6.16 42.85
N LEU A 45 -9.73 7.35 42.93
CA LEU A 45 -9.40 8.17 41.76
C LEU A 45 -8.24 7.61 40.93
N VAL A 46 -7.27 6.94 41.55
CA VAL A 46 -6.11 6.38 40.84
C VAL A 46 -6.54 5.33 39.81
N PRO A 47 -7.33 4.29 40.14
CA PRO A 47 -7.82 3.33 39.14
C PRO A 47 -8.65 3.99 38.04
N LEU A 48 -9.53 4.94 38.38
CA LEU A 48 -10.37 5.63 37.41
C LEU A 48 -9.54 6.45 36.41
N ALA A 49 -8.54 7.20 36.89
CA ALA A 49 -7.62 7.94 36.04
C ALA A 49 -6.83 6.99 35.13
N VAL A 50 -6.33 5.88 35.67
CA VAL A 50 -5.64 4.86 34.87
C VAL A 50 -6.55 4.33 33.77
N PHE A 51 -7.81 3.99 34.04
CA PHE A 51 -8.76 3.56 33.00
C PHE A 51 -9.02 4.65 31.95
N ILE A 52 -9.22 5.90 32.39
CA ILE A 52 -9.48 7.03 31.48
C ILE A 52 -8.31 7.31 30.56
N PHE A 53 -7.06 7.09 30.99
CA PHE A 53 -5.89 7.29 30.12
C PHE A 53 -5.52 6.04 29.32
N LEU A 54 -5.62 4.85 29.93
CA LEU A 54 -5.18 3.60 29.31
C LEU A 54 -6.12 3.16 28.19
N ILE A 55 -7.44 3.31 28.35
CA ILE A 55 -8.43 2.92 27.35
C ILE A 55 -8.24 3.71 26.03
N PRO A 56 -8.25 5.05 26.00
CA PRO A 56 -8.07 5.79 24.75
C PRO A 56 -6.67 5.62 24.18
N LEU A 57 -5.64 5.46 25.02
CA LEU A 57 -4.29 5.14 24.56
C LEU A 57 -4.26 3.79 23.83
N ALA A 58 -4.87 2.76 24.42
CA ALA A 58 -5.00 1.44 23.81
C ALA A 58 -5.80 1.49 22.49
N LEU A 59 -6.90 2.24 22.45
CA LEU A 59 -7.68 2.45 21.23
C LEU A 59 -6.87 3.19 20.15
N CYS A 60 -6.08 4.19 20.53
CA CYS A 60 -5.21 4.93 19.61
C CYS A 60 -4.13 4.03 19.03
N LEU A 61 -3.43 3.25 19.87
CA LEU A 61 -2.43 2.26 19.43
C LEU A 61 -3.05 1.21 18.51
N SER A 62 -4.22 0.69 18.86
CA SER A 62 -4.96 -0.27 18.01
C SER A 62 -5.35 0.32 16.67
N GLY A 63 -5.83 1.57 16.65
CA GLY A 63 -6.20 2.27 15.43
C GLY A 63 -5.00 2.55 14.53
N LEU A 64 -3.89 3.01 15.12
CA LEU A 64 -2.63 3.24 14.40
C LEU A 64 -2.07 1.93 13.82
N ALA A 65 -2.07 0.84 14.59
CA ALA A 65 -1.65 -0.46 14.11
C ALA A 65 -2.52 -0.93 12.93
N GLY A 66 -3.85 -0.82 13.04
CA GLY A 66 -4.77 -1.15 11.95
C GLY A 66 -4.56 -0.31 10.70
N TRP A 67 -4.34 1.00 10.88
CA TRP A 67 -4.06 1.92 9.77
C TRP A 67 -2.74 1.60 9.05
N ILE A 68 -1.68 1.31 9.82
CA ILE A 68 -0.37 0.93 9.28
C ILE A 68 -0.49 -0.39 8.49
N VAL A 69 -1.20 -1.39 9.03
CA VAL A 69 -1.39 -2.66 8.34
C VAL A 69 -2.19 -2.45 7.05
N TRP A 70 -3.30 -1.71 7.09
CA TRP A 70 -4.10 -1.41 5.90
C TRP A 70 -3.24 -0.78 4.79
N LYS A 71 -2.39 0.18 5.15
CA LYS A 71 -1.49 0.84 4.20
C LYS A 71 -0.43 -0.08 3.60
N ASN A 72 -0.04 -1.14 4.30
CA ASN A 72 1.04 -2.05 3.89
C ASN A 72 0.54 -3.41 3.39
N VAL A 73 -0.78 -3.59 3.17
CA VAL A 73 -1.29 -4.82 2.58
C VAL A 73 -0.66 -4.99 1.20
N ALA A 74 -0.09 -6.18 0.95
CA ALA A 74 0.48 -6.52 -0.34
C ALA A 74 -0.63 -6.50 -1.41
N VAL A 75 -0.61 -5.48 -2.26
CA VAL A 75 -1.55 -5.34 -3.38
C VAL A 75 -1.03 -6.16 -4.55
N SER A 76 -1.87 -7.06 -5.06
CA SER A 76 -1.62 -7.72 -6.35
C SER A 76 -1.64 -6.66 -7.45
N TRP A 77 -0.67 -6.70 -8.34
CA TRP A 77 -0.60 -5.81 -9.50
C TRP A 77 -0.83 -6.62 -10.77
N GLU A 78 -1.33 -5.95 -11.79
CA GLU A 78 -1.50 -6.51 -13.13
C GLU A 78 -0.72 -5.66 -14.12
N THR A 79 -0.21 -6.30 -15.17
CA THR A 79 0.53 -5.61 -16.23
C THR A 79 -0.12 -5.96 -17.56
N PRO A 80 -0.58 -4.96 -18.34
CA PRO A 80 -1.21 -5.23 -19.62
C PRO A 80 -0.20 -5.86 -20.59
N LEU A 81 -0.66 -6.87 -21.32
CA LEU A 81 0.12 -7.57 -22.34
C LEU A 81 -0.49 -7.29 -23.72
N PHE A 82 0.31 -6.72 -24.61
CA PHE A 82 -0.08 -6.45 -25.99
C PHE A 82 0.47 -7.55 -26.89
N LEU A 83 -0.40 -8.48 -27.29
CA LEU A 83 -0.03 -9.58 -28.17
C LEU A 83 0.27 -9.07 -29.59
N GLN A 84 1.41 -9.47 -30.10
CA GLN A 84 1.90 -9.20 -31.44
C GLN A 84 1.55 -10.38 -32.36
N TYR A 85 1.11 -10.04 -33.57
CA TYR A 85 0.66 -10.98 -34.60
C TYR A 85 1.29 -10.58 -35.93
N GLY A 86 1.55 -11.55 -36.82
CA GLY A 86 1.93 -11.27 -38.22
C GLY A 86 3.27 -11.87 -38.66
N ASP A 87 4.14 -12.27 -37.73
CA ASP A 87 5.49 -12.75 -38.06
C ASP A 87 5.57 -14.26 -38.38
N GLY A 88 4.43 -14.92 -38.59
CA GLY A 88 4.35 -16.38 -38.76
C GLY A 88 4.63 -17.20 -37.49
N LEU A 89 5.01 -16.54 -36.40
CA LEU A 89 5.18 -17.12 -35.07
C LEU A 89 3.86 -17.13 -34.30
N ALA A 90 3.78 -17.99 -33.28
CA ALA A 90 2.68 -17.96 -32.32
C ALA A 90 2.62 -16.59 -31.62
N PRO A 91 1.41 -16.04 -31.36
CA PRO A 91 1.23 -14.75 -30.72
C PRO A 91 2.07 -14.58 -29.46
N TYR A 92 2.82 -13.49 -29.39
CA TYR A 92 3.74 -13.21 -28.30
C TYR A 92 3.60 -11.78 -27.79
N ALA A 93 3.96 -11.55 -26.54
CA ALA A 93 3.99 -10.24 -25.92
C ALA A 93 5.24 -10.12 -25.04
N GLU A 94 5.80 -8.93 -24.98
CA GLU A 94 6.87 -8.59 -24.06
C GLU A 94 6.44 -7.39 -23.22
N SER A 95 6.69 -7.45 -21.93
CA SER A 95 6.37 -6.36 -21.00
C SER A 95 7.34 -6.33 -19.83
N SER A 96 7.64 -5.13 -19.33
CA SER A 96 8.40 -4.95 -18.11
C SER A 96 7.49 -5.14 -16.91
N LEU A 97 7.91 -5.98 -15.96
CA LEU A 97 7.23 -6.08 -14.68
C LEU A 97 7.51 -4.82 -13.84
N PRO A 98 6.61 -4.45 -12.91
CA PRO A 98 6.89 -3.38 -11.95
C PRO A 98 8.05 -3.77 -11.03
N GLN A 99 8.52 -2.82 -10.22
CA GLN A 99 9.62 -3.06 -9.29
C GLN A 99 9.25 -4.17 -8.28
N LEU A 100 10.05 -5.24 -8.29
CA LEU A 100 9.89 -6.44 -7.47
C LEU A 100 10.78 -6.38 -6.22
N VAL A 101 10.35 -7.06 -5.17
CA VAL A 101 11.19 -7.33 -3.99
C VAL A 101 11.92 -8.64 -4.23
N SER A 102 13.25 -8.60 -4.34
CA SER A 102 14.07 -9.74 -4.82
C SER A 102 13.93 -11.03 -4.01
N GLN A 103 13.69 -10.92 -2.71
CA GLN A 103 13.57 -12.07 -1.78
C GLN A 103 12.11 -12.51 -1.56
N GLN A 104 11.14 -11.80 -2.12
CA GLN A 104 9.73 -12.12 -1.92
C GLN A 104 9.28 -13.18 -2.94
N PRO A 105 8.60 -14.25 -2.51
CA PRO A 105 7.99 -15.20 -3.41
C PRO A 105 6.72 -14.61 -4.02
N TYR A 106 6.58 -14.73 -5.35
CA TYR A 106 5.41 -14.27 -6.10
C TYR A 106 4.77 -15.42 -6.89
N ASP A 107 3.45 -15.33 -7.05
CA ASP A 107 2.69 -16.15 -7.98
C ASP A 107 2.49 -15.35 -9.28
N VAL A 108 2.76 -15.98 -10.43
CA VAL A 108 2.57 -15.35 -11.74
C VAL A 108 1.46 -16.06 -12.48
N LEU A 109 0.42 -15.30 -12.80
CA LEU A 109 -0.78 -15.78 -13.48
C LEU A 109 -0.98 -14.98 -14.77
N LEU A 110 -1.26 -15.69 -15.86
CA LEU A 110 -1.65 -15.09 -17.12
C LEU A 110 -3.17 -15.04 -17.18
N HIS A 111 -3.71 -13.83 -17.17
CA HIS A 111 -5.13 -13.57 -17.42
C HIS A 111 -5.33 -13.32 -18.91
N LEU A 112 -6.05 -14.22 -19.59
CA LEU A 112 -6.31 -14.14 -21.02
C LEU A 112 -7.81 -13.99 -21.28
N VAL A 113 -8.16 -12.98 -22.07
CA VAL A 113 -9.53 -12.75 -22.52
C VAL A 113 -9.63 -13.10 -24.01
N VAL A 114 -10.47 -14.09 -24.34
CA VAL A 114 -10.62 -14.61 -25.70
C VAL A 114 -12.07 -14.44 -26.16
N PRO A 115 -12.33 -14.00 -27.40
CA PRO A 115 -13.68 -13.96 -27.94
C PRO A 115 -14.33 -15.35 -27.99
N ALA A 116 -15.62 -15.42 -27.66
CA ALA A 116 -16.40 -16.66 -27.67
C ALA A 116 -16.83 -17.08 -29.08
N THR A 117 -15.86 -17.32 -29.96
CA THR A 117 -16.07 -17.82 -31.32
C THR A 117 -15.95 -19.34 -31.37
N GLU A 118 -16.65 -19.95 -32.32
CA GLU A 118 -16.55 -21.41 -32.57
C GLU A 118 -15.12 -21.83 -32.91
N SER A 119 -14.36 -20.97 -33.61
CA SER A 119 -12.94 -21.20 -33.90
C SER A 119 -12.08 -21.32 -32.65
N ASN A 120 -12.30 -20.45 -31.65
CA ASN A 120 -11.56 -20.46 -30.39
C ASN A 120 -11.95 -21.62 -29.48
N LEU A 121 -13.19 -22.11 -29.58
CA LEU A 121 -13.63 -23.33 -28.91
C LEU A 121 -13.06 -24.59 -29.58
N ALA A 122 -13.03 -24.61 -30.92
CA ALA A 122 -12.48 -25.71 -31.71
C ALA A 122 -10.95 -25.84 -31.59
N LEU A 123 -10.26 -24.76 -31.20
CA LEU A 123 -8.82 -24.74 -30.94
C LEU A 123 -8.39 -25.74 -29.86
N GLY A 124 -9.26 -26.03 -28.89
CA GLY A 124 -9.04 -27.02 -27.83
C GLY A 124 -7.87 -26.64 -26.92
N ASN A 125 -6.96 -27.59 -26.70
CA ASN A 125 -5.78 -27.38 -25.86
C ASN A 125 -4.76 -26.49 -26.58
N PHE A 126 -4.27 -25.48 -25.86
CA PHE A 126 -3.16 -24.63 -26.27
C PHE A 126 -2.14 -24.54 -25.14
N MET A 127 -0.95 -24.04 -25.45
CA MET A 127 0.12 -23.86 -24.46
C MET A 127 0.38 -22.36 -24.26
N ALA A 128 0.48 -21.95 -23.01
CA ALA A 128 1.00 -20.66 -22.62
C ALA A 128 2.44 -20.83 -22.12
N SER A 129 3.37 -20.06 -22.68
CA SER A 129 4.78 -20.07 -22.31
C SER A 129 5.15 -18.73 -21.72
N LEU A 130 5.88 -18.74 -20.62
CA LEU A 130 6.44 -17.57 -19.96
C LEU A 130 7.95 -17.72 -19.91
N ARG A 131 8.66 -16.69 -20.33
CA ARG A 131 10.09 -16.51 -20.12
C ARG A 131 10.30 -15.22 -19.34
N LEU A 132 10.99 -15.33 -18.22
CA LEU A 132 11.41 -14.20 -17.40
C LEU A 132 12.88 -13.92 -17.67
N SER A 133 13.22 -12.65 -17.86
CA SER A 133 14.60 -12.19 -18.01
C SER A 133 14.87 -11.00 -17.10
N SER A 134 16.09 -10.91 -16.58
CA SER A 134 16.57 -9.70 -15.90
C SER A 134 16.93 -8.61 -16.91
N ASP A 135 17.07 -7.36 -16.45
CA ASP A 135 17.59 -6.23 -17.24
C ASP A 135 18.98 -6.51 -17.85
N SER A 136 19.76 -7.40 -17.23
CA SER A 136 21.04 -7.89 -17.77
C SER A 136 20.87 -8.93 -18.89
N ASN A 137 19.66 -9.12 -19.41
CA ASN A 137 19.28 -10.17 -20.37
C ASN A 137 19.57 -11.61 -19.91
N GLN A 138 19.71 -11.81 -18.59
CA GLN A 138 19.83 -13.14 -18.03
C GLN A 138 18.46 -13.81 -17.91
N THR A 139 18.31 -15.01 -18.44
CA THR A 139 17.08 -15.80 -18.27
C THR A 139 16.94 -16.26 -16.81
N LEU A 140 15.88 -15.82 -16.15
CA LEU A 140 15.56 -16.16 -14.76
C LEU A 140 14.76 -17.47 -14.68
N ALA A 141 13.72 -17.60 -15.50
CA ALA A 141 12.88 -18.78 -15.57
C ALA A 141 12.23 -18.94 -16.94
N VAL A 142 11.94 -20.19 -17.30
CA VAL A 142 11.13 -20.55 -18.47
C VAL A 142 10.12 -21.60 -18.05
N VAL A 143 8.84 -21.33 -18.26
CA VAL A 143 7.75 -22.25 -17.92
C VAL A 143 6.76 -22.34 -19.07
N ARG A 144 6.16 -23.51 -19.23
CA ARG A 144 5.08 -23.76 -20.20
C ARG A 144 3.94 -24.49 -19.51
N ARG A 145 2.71 -24.03 -19.73
CA ARG A 145 1.50 -24.59 -19.11
C ARG A 145 0.43 -24.85 -20.17
N PRO A 146 -0.20 -26.04 -20.17
CA PRO A 146 -1.35 -26.29 -21.01
C PRO A 146 -2.57 -25.54 -20.45
N ALA A 147 -3.40 -25.05 -21.37
CA ALA A 147 -4.67 -24.41 -21.06
C ALA A 147 -5.71 -24.80 -22.12
N ILE A 148 -6.98 -24.71 -21.75
CA ILE A 148 -8.10 -25.07 -22.63
C ILE A 148 -9.20 -24.01 -22.48
N VAL A 149 -9.80 -23.62 -23.60
CA VAL A 149 -10.99 -22.79 -23.60
C VAL A 149 -12.19 -23.67 -23.28
N LEU A 150 -12.81 -23.47 -22.11
CA LEU A 150 -14.01 -24.18 -21.74
C LEU A 150 -15.25 -23.38 -22.16
N PRO A 151 -16.25 -24.03 -22.79
CA PRO A 151 -17.51 -23.35 -23.08
C PRO A 151 -18.19 -23.00 -21.76
N SER A 152 -18.52 -21.72 -21.60
CA SER A 152 -19.31 -21.27 -20.46
C SER A 152 -20.73 -21.82 -20.58
N ARG A 153 -21.22 -22.40 -19.47
CA ARG A 153 -22.53 -23.05 -19.41
C ARG A 153 -23.62 -21.97 -19.35
N THR A 154 -24.21 -21.66 -20.49
CA THR A 154 -25.39 -20.78 -20.56
C THR A 154 -26.62 -21.53 -20.08
N PHE A 155 -27.33 -20.99 -19.09
CA PHE A 155 -28.69 -21.41 -18.78
C PHE A 155 -29.65 -20.98 -19.89
N PHE A 156 -30.76 -21.68 -20.07
CA PHE A 156 -31.75 -21.49 -21.14
C PHE A 156 -32.29 -20.04 -21.30
N PHE A 157 -32.07 -19.16 -20.32
CA PHE A 157 -32.49 -17.75 -20.34
C PHE A 157 -31.34 -16.73 -20.33
N SER A 158 -30.08 -17.18 -20.40
CA SER A 158 -28.91 -16.29 -20.42
C SER A 158 -28.36 -16.18 -21.84
N GLY A 159 -28.11 -14.97 -22.31
CA GLY A 159 -27.52 -14.72 -23.63
C GLY A 159 -26.17 -15.41 -23.79
N LYS A 160 -25.80 -15.72 -25.04
CA LYS A 160 -24.47 -16.30 -25.34
C LYS A 160 -23.38 -15.34 -24.84
N PRO A 161 -22.40 -15.81 -24.05
CA PRO A 161 -21.30 -14.98 -23.58
C PRO A 161 -20.48 -14.52 -24.79
N SER A 162 -20.03 -13.27 -24.78
CA SER A 162 -19.21 -12.71 -25.87
C SER A 162 -17.72 -13.02 -25.72
N THR A 163 -17.26 -13.32 -24.51
CA THR A 163 -15.84 -13.55 -24.18
C THR A 163 -15.68 -14.65 -23.12
N PHE A 164 -14.52 -15.29 -23.14
CA PHE A 164 -14.05 -16.24 -22.13
C PHE A 164 -12.84 -15.65 -21.41
N ASN A 165 -12.88 -15.69 -20.07
CA ASN A 165 -11.77 -15.32 -19.21
C ASN A 165 -11.05 -16.60 -18.78
N ILE A 166 -9.74 -16.66 -18.99
CA ILE A 166 -8.92 -17.83 -18.74
C ILE A 166 -7.75 -17.41 -17.86
N ASP A 167 -7.65 -18.05 -16.70
CA ASP A 167 -6.59 -17.82 -15.74
C ASP A 167 -5.61 -18.99 -15.77
N ILE A 168 -4.37 -18.73 -16.20
CA ILE A 168 -3.35 -19.76 -16.37
C ILE A 168 -2.24 -19.52 -15.34
N PRO A 169 -2.15 -20.35 -14.29
CA PRO A 169 -1.08 -20.22 -13.30
C PRO A 169 0.25 -20.69 -13.89
N LEU A 170 1.17 -19.76 -14.13
CA LEU A 170 2.46 -20.04 -14.76
C LEU A 170 3.50 -20.44 -13.72
N LEU A 171 3.68 -19.61 -12.70
CA LEU A 171 4.63 -19.81 -11.59
C LEU A 171 3.93 -19.73 -10.25
N HIS A 172 4.40 -20.54 -9.30
CA HIS A 172 3.97 -20.51 -7.90
C HIS A 172 5.17 -20.26 -6.99
N SER A 173 5.03 -19.33 -6.05
CA SER A 173 6.02 -19.01 -5.02
C SER A 173 7.44 -18.77 -5.55
N TYR A 174 7.57 -18.13 -6.72
CA TYR A 174 8.86 -17.92 -7.37
C TYR A 174 9.56 -16.67 -6.85
N THR A 175 10.85 -16.77 -6.53
CA THR A 175 11.69 -15.64 -6.10
C THR A 175 12.55 -15.18 -7.27
N PHE A 176 12.43 -13.91 -7.64
CA PHE A 176 13.12 -13.36 -8.82
C PHE A 176 14.62 -13.16 -8.60
N GLY A 177 15.06 -12.88 -7.37
CA GLY A 177 16.45 -12.55 -7.06
C GLY A 177 16.92 -11.19 -7.59
N THR A 178 16.10 -10.49 -8.37
CA THR A 178 16.34 -9.16 -8.92
C THR A 178 15.18 -8.21 -8.61
N ALA A 179 15.41 -6.90 -8.71
CA ALA A 179 14.35 -5.89 -8.52
C ALA A 179 13.57 -5.60 -9.82
N TYR A 180 14.17 -5.90 -10.97
CA TYR A 180 13.63 -5.66 -12.29
C TYR A 180 13.67 -6.96 -13.10
N ALA A 181 12.58 -7.21 -13.81
CA ALA A 181 12.41 -8.36 -14.67
C ALA A 181 11.46 -8.04 -15.82
N ASN A 182 11.76 -8.56 -16.99
CA ASN A 182 10.92 -8.54 -18.17
C ASN A 182 10.24 -9.89 -18.36
N ALA A 183 8.98 -9.86 -18.72
CA ALA A 183 8.17 -11.03 -19.04
C ALA A 183 7.94 -11.10 -20.54
N TYR A 184 8.37 -12.21 -21.13
CA TYR A 184 8.05 -12.60 -22.49
C TYR A 184 7.04 -13.74 -22.44
N VAL A 185 5.84 -13.49 -22.96
CA VAL A 185 4.72 -14.45 -22.96
C VAL A 185 4.43 -14.86 -24.40
N GLN A 186 4.21 -16.15 -24.60
CA GLN A 186 3.80 -16.69 -25.90
C GLN A 186 2.62 -17.62 -25.72
N VAL A 187 1.61 -17.48 -26.57
CA VAL A 187 0.39 -18.29 -26.53
C VAL A 187 0.20 -18.96 -27.88
N GLY A 188 0.09 -20.29 -27.90
CA GLY A 188 -0.18 -21.00 -29.15
C GLY A 188 -0.01 -22.50 -29.04
N ARG A 189 -0.08 -23.15 -30.20
CA ARG A 189 0.19 -24.58 -30.35
C ARG A 189 1.62 -24.74 -30.87
N HIS A 190 2.44 -25.47 -30.14
CA HIS A 190 3.82 -25.81 -30.49
C HIS A 190 4.06 -27.29 -30.27
#